data_AF-A0A0D0CG19-F1
#
_entry.id   AF-A0A0D0CG19-F1
#
_cell.length_a   1.000
_cell.length_b   1.000
_cell.length_c   1.000
_cell.angle_alpha   90.00
_cell.angle_beta   90.00
_cell.angle_gamma   90.00
#
_symmetry.space_group_name_H-M   'P 1'
#
loop_
_entity.id
_entity.type
_entity.pdbx_description
1 polymer ?
#
loop_
_entity_poly.entity_id
_entity_poly.type
_entity_poly.pdbx_seq_one_letter_code
_entity_poly.pdbx_strand_id
1 'polypeptide(L)'
;MSLFNSTLCSDKFSTKIIDFPNAVLLNGIGVLLRHNGLPYITDSFAESISDLDVNTGRSYVTINNTYTVVPESASFPFGTNSIHIHRNTLGTEKNRLYAFFTNSAQFMLRRIPINSVDSTPMSEVEVMLSGLQMDNFTFNSQGK
;
A
#
# COMPACT_ATOMS: atom_id res chain seq x y z
N MET A 1 14.36 -12.71 -51.53
CA MET A 1 14.89 -12.91 -50.16
C MET A 1 15.28 -11.53 -49.63
N SER A 2 14.45 -10.95 -48.77
CA SER A 2 14.83 -9.81 -47.94
C SER A 2 14.20 -10.06 -46.58
N LEU A 3 15.07 -10.40 -45.64
CA LEU A 3 14.78 -10.68 -44.25
C LEU A 3 14.80 -9.36 -43.50
N PHE A 4 13.62 -8.79 -43.27
CA PHE A 4 13.42 -7.91 -42.13
C PHE A 4 12.25 -8.46 -41.33
N ASN A 5 12.63 -9.29 -40.35
CA ASN A 5 11.80 -9.76 -39.27
C ASN A 5 11.31 -8.52 -38.50
N SER A 6 10.02 -8.19 -38.62
CA SER A 6 9.38 -7.18 -37.78
C SER A 6 9.37 -7.70 -36.35
N THR A 7 10.47 -7.49 -35.65
CA THR A 7 10.54 -7.71 -34.21
C THR A 7 9.60 -6.68 -33.62
N LEU A 8 8.51 -7.16 -33.04
CA LEU A 8 7.52 -6.38 -32.29
C LEU A 8 8.24 -5.48 -31.29
N CYS A 9 8.47 -4.22 -31.68
CA CYS A 9 8.62 -3.16 -30.71
C CYS A 9 7.23 -3.03 -30.11
N SER A 10 6.98 -3.62 -28.95
CA SER A 10 5.75 -3.33 -28.23
C SER A 10 5.84 -1.86 -27.85
N ASP A 11 5.20 -0.98 -28.60
CA ASP A 11 5.04 0.40 -28.22
C ASP A 11 4.41 0.41 -26.83
N LYS A 12 5.22 0.74 -25.82
CA LYS A 12 4.74 0.82 -24.44
C LYS A 12 3.96 2.12 -24.31
N PHE A 13 2.66 2.03 -24.57
CA PHE A 13 1.74 3.12 -24.28
C PHE A 13 1.58 3.26 -22.76
N SER A 14 1.79 4.47 -22.25
CA SER A 14 1.39 4.84 -20.89
C SER A 14 0.09 5.63 -20.98
N THR A 15 -0.89 5.25 -20.17
CA THR A 15 -2.18 5.97 -20.08
C THR A 15 -2.37 6.43 -18.65
N LYS A 16 -2.72 7.71 -18.49
CA LYS A 16 -3.08 8.25 -17.18
C LYS A 16 -4.39 7.62 -16.71
N ILE A 17 -4.42 7.15 -15.47
CA ILE A 17 -5.60 6.50 -14.87
C ILE A 17 -6.46 7.50 -14.11
N ILE A 18 -5.86 8.28 -13.21
CA ILE A 18 -6.58 9.19 -12.31
C ILE A 18 -5.66 10.35 -11.88
N ASP A 19 -6.26 11.44 -11.42
CA ASP A 19 -5.62 12.47 -10.57
C ASP A 19 -6.05 12.28 -9.11
N PHE A 20 -5.18 12.62 -8.16
CA PHE A 20 -5.54 12.70 -6.73
C PHE A 20 -5.60 14.17 -6.28
N PRO A 21 -6.67 14.91 -6.60
CA PRO A 21 -6.72 16.36 -6.35
C PRO A 21 -6.71 16.72 -4.86
N ASN A 22 -7.12 15.79 -3.99
CA ASN A 22 -7.13 15.97 -2.54
C ASN A 22 -5.92 15.33 -1.85
N ALA A 23 -5.00 14.74 -2.61
CA ALA A 23 -3.78 14.22 -2.02
C ALA A 23 -2.87 15.36 -1.56
N VAL A 24 -2.20 15.14 -0.45
CA VAL A 24 -1.26 16.10 0.13
C VAL A 24 0.17 15.61 -0.10
N LEU A 25 0.47 14.35 0.24
CA LEU A 25 1.77 13.72 -0.02
C LEU A 25 1.61 12.20 -0.20
N LEU A 26 1.30 11.75 -1.42
CA LEU A 26 1.32 10.33 -1.76
C LEU A 26 2.75 9.77 -1.65
N ASN A 27 2.92 8.66 -0.95
CA ASN A 27 4.25 8.15 -0.62
C ASN A 27 4.44 6.67 -0.99
N GLY A 28 3.78 5.78 -0.28
CA GLY A 28 3.85 4.33 -0.45
C GLY A 28 2.77 3.80 -1.39
N ILE A 29 3.11 2.76 -2.15
CA ILE A 29 2.18 2.01 -2.99
C ILE A 29 2.37 0.51 -2.82
N GLY A 30 1.29 -0.19 -2.48
CA GLY A 30 1.28 -1.64 -2.23
C GLY A 30 0.25 -2.32 -3.12
N VAL A 31 0.67 -3.26 -3.95
CA VAL A 31 -0.23 -3.92 -4.91
C VAL A 31 -0.88 -5.16 -4.29
N LEU A 32 -2.22 -5.17 -4.18
CA LEU A 32 -2.98 -6.30 -3.65
C LEU A 32 -2.95 -7.51 -4.60
N LEU A 33 -3.42 -7.30 -5.83
CA LEU A 33 -3.46 -8.29 -6.89
C LEU A 33 -3.07 -7.60 -8.19
N ARG A 34 -1.89 -7.93 -8.74
CA ARG A 34 -1.40 -7.33 -9.99
C ARG A 34 -2.38 -7.44 -11.16
N HIS A 35 -3.18 -8.51 -11.19
CA HIS A 35 -4.13 -8.77 -12.28
C HIS A 35 -5.47 -8.03 -12.10
N ASN A 36 -5.85 -7.67 -10.87
CA ASN A 36 -7.10 -6.93 -10.62
C ASN A 36 -6.87 -5.42 -10.58
N GLY A 37 -5.61 -4.99 -10.46
CA GLY A 37 -5.29 -3.57 -10.54
C GLY A 37 -5.80 -2.78 -9.34
N LEU A 38 -5.61 -3.35 -8.14
CA LEU A 38 -6.01 -2.76 -6.86
C LEU A 38 -4.78 -2.42 -6.01
N PRO A 39 -4.05 -1.31 -6.28
CA PRO A 39 -3.05 -0.82 -5.36
C PRO A 39 -3.71 -0.10 -4.17
N TYR A 40 -3.10 -0.25 -2.99
CA TYR A 40 -3.23 0.70 -1.91
C TYR A 40 -2.17 1.78 -2.04
N ILE A 41 -2.54 3.01 -1.70
CA ILE A 41 -1.68 4.18 -1.75
C ILE A 41 -1.80 4.89 -0.41
N THR A 42 -0.66 5.15 0.23
CA THR A 42 -0.59 5.94 1.45
C THR A 42 -0.42 7.42 1.10
N ASP A 43 -1.09 8.27 1.87
CA ASP A 43 -0.86 9.71 1.87
C ASP A 43 -0.39 10.13 3.27
N SER A 44 0.87 10.56 3.37
CA SER A 44 1.52 10.84 4.64
C SER A 44 1.00 12.08 5.34
N PHE A 45 0.44 13.03 4.61
CA PHE A 45 -0.07 14.30 5.17
C PHE A 45 -1.60 14.39 5.13
N ALA A 46 -2.26 13.62 4.27
CA ALA A 46 -3.71 13.38 4.38
C ALA A 46 -4.03 12.26 5.38
N GLU A 47 -3.01 11.64 5.97
CA GLU A 47 -3.14 10.70 7.08
C GLU A 47 -4.06 9.51 6.77
N SER A 48 -3.96 8.99 5.55
CA SER A 48 -4.89 7.98 5.06
C SER A 48 -4.24 7.00 4.10
N ILE A 49 -4.90 5.87 3.92
CA ILE A 49 -4.58 4.85 2.94
C ILE A 49 -5.80 4.68 2.07
N SER A 50 -5.62 4.87 0.77
CA SER A 50 -6.67 4.73 -0.23
C SER A 50 -6.44 3.49 -1.09
N ASP A 51 -7.51 2.82 -1.49
CA ASP A 51 -7.47 1.89 -2.61
C ASP A 51 -7.67 2.65 -3.93
N LEU A 52 -7.19 2.08 -5.04
CA LEU A 52 -7.42 2.57 -6.39
C LEU A 52 -7.83 1.38 -7.24
N ASP A 53 -8.95 1.49 -7.95
CA ASP A 53 -9.29 0.61 -9.05
C ASP A 53 -8.75 1.22 -10.35
N VAL A 54 -7.64 0.66 -10.83
CA VAL A 54 -6.98 1.17 -12.05
C VAL A 54 -7.81 0.98 -13.32
N ASN A 55 -8.80 0.09 -13.30
CA ASN A 55 -9.64 -0.18 -14.47
C ASN A 55 -10.73 0.88 -14.61
N THR A 56 -11.23 1.39 -13.48
CA THR A 56 -12.29 2.41 -13.45
C THR A 56 -11.77 3.81 -13.17
N GLY A 57 -10.52 3.95 -12.72
CA GLY A 57 -9.94 5.23 -12.31
C GLY A 57 -10.61 5.80 -11.06
N ARG A 58 -11.16 4.94 -10.20
CA ARG A 58 -11.81 5.34 -8.95
C ARG A 58 -10.93 5.00 -7.76
N SER A 59 -10.89 5.89 -6.77
CA SER A 59 -10.16 5.67 -5.53
C SER A 59 -11.02 6.01 -4.34
N TYR A 60 -10.87 5.24 -3.25
CA TYR A 60 -11.59 5.45 -2.01
C TYR A 60 -10.63 5.37 -0.82
N VAL A 61 -10.89 6.16 0.21
CA VAL A 61 -10.15 6.06 1.46
C VAL A 61 -10.59 4.79 2.18
N THR A 62 -9.69 3.81 2.30
CA THR A 62 -9.96 2.51 2.91
C THR A 62 -9.59 2.49 4.40
N ILE A 63 -8.52 3.19 4.78
CA ILE A 63 -8.04 3.27 6.16
C ILE A 63 -7.72 4.73 6.47
N ASN A 64 -8.50 5.30 7.39
CA ASN A 64 -8.25 6.61 7.98
C ASN A 64 -8.67 6.51 9.45
N ASN A 65 -7.70 6.26 10.32
CA ASN A 65 -7.93 6.04 11.75
C ASN A 65 -6.74 6.52 12.56
N THR A 66 -6.78 6.35 13.88
CA THR A 66 -5.72 6.79 14.80
C THR A 66 -4.33 6.22 14.50
N TYR A 67 -4.21 5.21 13.64
CA TYR A 67 -2.94 4.61 13.25
C TYR A 67 -2.32 5.23 12.00
N THR A 68 -3.06 6.03 11.24
CA THR A 68 -2.58 6.71 10.03
C THR A 68 -2.19 8.17 10.28
N VAL A 69 -2.64 8.75 11.40
CA VAL A 69 -2.43 10.16 11.78
C VAL A 69 -1.05 10.49 12.33
N VAL A 70 -0.63 11.75 12.19
CA VAL A 70 0.52 12.34 12.86
C VAL A 70 0.07 12.83 14.25
N PRO A 71 0.60 12.29 15.35
CA PRO A 71 0.31 12.83 16.67
C PRO A 71 0.79 14.29 16.78
N GLU A 72 0.04 15.15 17.49
CA GLU A 72 0.44 16.55 17.71
C GLU A 72 1.82 16.69 18.35
N SER A 73 2.21 15.72 19.19
CA SER A 73 3.51 15.68 19.86
C SER A 73 4.64 15.08 19.01
N ALA A 74 4.39 14.73 17.75
CA ALA A 74 5.38 14.06 16.93
C ALA A 74 6.54 15.00 16.58
N SER A 75 7.77 14.51 16.77
CA SER A 75 8.99 15.20 16.34
C SER A 75 9.26 15.05 14.84
N PHE A 76 8.49 14.22 14.15
CA PHE A 76 8.61 13.95 12.71
C PHE A 76 7.23 14.01 12.07
N PRO A 77 7.01 14.82 11.02
CA PRO A 77 5.65 15.21 10.61
C PRO A 77 5.01 14.29 9.57
N PHE A 78 5.45 13.03 9.43
CA PHE A 78 4.98 12.14 8.38
C PHE A 78 4.14 11.01 8.96
N GLY A 79 2.85 10.95 8.61
CA GLY A 79 1.91 9.94 9.10
C GLY A 79 2.15 8.58 8.48
N THR A 80 1.09 7.95 7.97
CA THR A 80 1.25 6.69 7.25
C THR A 80 2.14 6.85 6.02
N ASN A 81 3.11 5.96 5.84
CA ASN A 81 4.18 6.19 4.89
C ASN A 81 4.33 5.06 3.88
N SER A 82 4.78 3.89 4.29
CA SER A 82 4.89 2.72 3.42
C SER A 82 3.70 1.78 3.58
N ILE A 83 3.35 1.06 2.52
CA ILE A 83 2.37 -0.03 2.57
C ILE A 83 2.81 -1.22 1.70
N HIS A 84 2.72 -2.42 2.29
CA HIS A 84 3.02 -3.67 1.63
C HIS A 84 1.89 -4.67 1.87
N ILE A 85 1.40 -5.26 0.80
CA ILE A 85 0.47 -6.37 0.89
C ILE A 85 1.24 -7.67 0.98
N HIS A 86 0.97 -8.46 2.01
CA HIS A 86 1.65 -9.74 2.20
C HIS A 86 0.69 -10.82 2.70
N ARG A 87 0.82 -12.02 2.13
CA ARG A 87 0.09 -13.20 2.57
C ARG A 87 0.91 -13.92 3.62
N ASN A 88 0.36 -14.06 4.83
CA ASN A 88 1.03 -14.74 5.91
C ASN A 88 1.29 -16.21 5.53
N THR A 89 2.53 -16.64 5.68
CA THR A 89 2.99 -17.99 5.32
C THR A 89 3.11 -18.92 6.54
N LEU A 90 3.01 -18.37 7.74
CA LEU A 90 3.30 -19.06 9.01
C LEU A 90 2.15 -18.94 10.02
N GLY A 91 2.13 -19.85 11.00
CA GLY A 91 1.21 -19.80 12.14
C GLY A 91 -0.24 -20.19 11.84
N THR A 92 -1.13 -19.91 12.78
CA THR A 92 -2.57 -20.24 12.74
C THR A 92 -3.34 -19.44 11.70
N GLU A 93 -2.80 -18.30 11.26
CA GLU A 93 -3.39 -17.42 10.25
C GLU A 93 -2.74 -17.62 8.86
N LYS A 94 -2.20 -18.81 8.60
CA LYS A 94 -1.61 -19.15 7.31
C LYS A 94 -2.60 -18.86 6.18
N ASN A 95 -2.08 -18.28 5.10
CA ASN A 95 -2.81 -17.79 3.93
C ASN A 95 -3.70 -16.56 4.16
N ARG A 96 -3.78 -16.00 5.37
CA ARG A 96 -4.47 -14.72 5.58
C ARG A 96 -3.67 -13.59 4.95
N LEU A 97 -4.39 -12.66 4.32
CA LEU A 97 -3.82 -11.52 3.60
C LEU A 97 -3.84 -10.29 4.50
N TYR A 98 -2.74 -9.55 4.53
CA TYR A 98 -2.62 -8.34 5.34
C TYR A 98 -2.07 -7.19 4.51
N ALA A 99 -2.56 -5.99 4.82
CA ALA A 99 -1.86 -4.75 4.54
C ALA A 99 -0.96 -4.43 5.73
N PHE A 100 0.35 -4.44 5.51
CA PHE A 100 1.35 -3.95 6.47
C PHE A 100 1.68 -2.52 6.13
N PHE A 101 1.68 -1.61 7.10
CA PHE A 101 1.98 -0.21 6.85
C PHE A 101 2.76 0.42 8.00
N THR A 102 3.61 1.37 7.65
CA THR A 102 4.34 2.19 8.62
C THR A 102 3.59 3.47 8.90
N ASN A 103 3.80 4.00 10.10
CA ASN A 103 3.56 5.40 10.42
C ASN A 103 4.85 5.98 10.98
N SER A 104 5.48 6.89 10.24
CA SER A 104 6.83 7.38 10.58
C SER A 104 6.81 8.31 11.79
N ALA A 105 5.75 9.09 11.97
CA ALA A 105 5.53 9.98 13.11
C ALA A 105 5.28 9.21 14.41
N GLN A 106 4.65 8.04 14.31
CA GLN A 106 4.32 7.18 15.44
C GLN A 106 5.39 6.14 15.74
N PHE A 107 6.42 5.99 14.89
CA PHE A 107 7.51 5.02 15.06
C PHE A 107 7.02 3.57 15.11
N MET A 108 6.05 3.24 14.24
CA MET A 108 5.29 1.98 14.33
C MET A 108 5.17 1.29 12.97
N LEU A 109 5.34 -0.04 12.98
CA LEU A 109 4.90 -0.94 11.92
C LEU A 109 3.63 -1.65 12.39
N ARG A 110 2.62 -1.68 11.53
CA ARG A 110 1.32 -2.28 11.83
C ARG A 110 0.88 -3.18 10.70
N ARG A 111 -0.12 -4.02 10.98
CA ARG A 111 -0.83 -4.76 9.96
C ARG A 111 -2.33 -4.73 10.20
N ILE A 112 -3.09 -4.89 9.13
CA ILE A 112 -4.53 -5.10 9.19
C ILE A 112 -4.89 -6.22 8.21
N PRO A 113 -5.68 -7.22 8.62
CA PRO A 113 -6.12 -8.24 7.68
C PRO A 113 -7.12 -7.63 6.70
N ILE A 114 -7.00 -8.01 5.44
CA ILE A 114 -7.80 -7.47 4.34
C ILE A 114 -8.43 -8.59 3.53
N ASN A 115 -9.60 -8.31 2.98
CA ASN A 115 -10.31 -9.21 2.10
C ASN A 115 -9.59 -9.27 0.74
N SER A 116 -9.30 -10.48 0.27
CA SER A 116 -8.56 -10.69 -0.99
C SER A 116 -9.35 -10.35 -2.25
N VAL A 117 -10.66 -10.12 -2.15
CA VAL A 117 -11.53 -9.83 -3.29
C VAL A 117 -11.68 -8.32 -3.49
N ASP A 118 -11.95 -7.58 -2.43
CA ASP A 118 -12.38 -6.18 -2.48
C ASP A 118 -11.52 -5.23 -1.65
N SER A 119 -10.40 -5.69 -1.09
CA SER A 119 -9.46 -4.84 -0.32
C SER A 119 -10.04 -4.30 1.00
N THR A 120 -11.21 -4.76 1.44
CA THR A 120 -11.81 -4.23 2.66
C THR A 120 -11.08 -4.73 3.92
N PRO A 121 -10.82 -3.86 4.91
CA PRO A 121 -10.36 -4.27 6.23
C PRO A 121 -11.31 -5.28 6.89
N MET A 122 -10.76 -6.35 7.45
CA MET A 122 -11.55 -7.44 8.04
C MET A 122 -11.60 -7.42 9.57
N SER A 123 -10.70 -6.70 10.23
CA SER A 123 -10.67 -6.54 11.69
C SER A 123 -9.82 -5.33 12.09
N GLU A 124 -9.65 -5.13 13.39
CA GLU A 124 -8.78 -4.09 13.97
C GLU A 124 -7.32 -4.20 13.51
N VAL A 125 -6.63 -3.07 13.61
CA VAL A 125 -5.19 -2.95 13.32
C VAL A 125 -4.38 -3.60 14.46
N GLU A 126 -3.37 -4.37 14.08
CA GLU A 126 -2.40 -4.99 14.97
C GLU A 126 -1.05 -4.25 14.91
N VAL A 127 -0.44 -4.02 16.08
CA VAL A 127 0.93 -3.47 16.17
C VAL A 127 1.93 -4.61 16.03
N MET A 128 2.82 -4.48 15.05
CA MET A 128 3.86 -5.48 14.77
C MET A 128 5.18 -5.11 15.40
N LEU A 129 5.58 -3.84 15.28
CA LEU A 129 6.79 -3.29 15.87
C LEU A 129 6.53 -1.85 16.33
N SER A 130 7.20 -1.46 17.41
CA SER A 130 7.11 -0.13 18.02
C SER A 130 8.49 0.43 18.33
N GLY A 131 8.63 1.75 18.29
CA GLY A 131 9.86 2.46 18.67
C GLY A 131 10.90 2.57 17.55
N LEU A 132 10.52 2.25 16.31
CA LEU A 132 11.40 2.37 15.14
C LEU A 132 10.84 3.40 14.16
N GLN A 133 11.65 4.41 13.84
CA GLN A 133 11.31 5.35 12.78
C GLN A 133 11.51 4.66 11.44
N MET A 134 10.41 4.20 10.85
CA MET A 134 10.43 3.49 9.56
C MET A 134 9.80 4.37 8.49
N ASP A 135 10.55 4.61 7.42
CA ASP A 135 10.04 5.19 6.18
C ASP A 135 9.42 4.05 5.35
N ASN A 136 10.26 3.35 4.58
CA ASN A 136 9.91 2.14 3.83
C ASN A 136 10.47 0.85 4.45
N PHE A 137 9.85 -0.29 4.12
CA PHE A 137 10.35 -1.62 4.46
C PHE A 137 10.13 -2.58 3.29
N THR A 138 10.60 -3.82 3.41
CA THR A 138 10.22 -4.89 2.49
C THR A 138 10.36 -6.21 3.21
N PHE A 139 9.70 -7.24 2.68
CA PHE A 139 9.84 -8.60 3.17
C PHE A 139 10.97 -9.30 2.43
N ASN A 140 11.77 -10.08 3.15
CA ASN A 140 12.71 -11.01 2.53
C ASN A 140 11.96 -12.25 1.96
N SER A 141 12.70 -13.19 1.36
CA SER A 141 12.14 -14.41 0.76
C SER A 141 11.43 -15.34 1.75
N GLN A 142 11.63 -15.16 3.05
CA GLN A 142 10.95 -15.88 4.12
C GLN A 142 9.69 -15.17 4.63
N GLY A 143 9.35 -13.98 4.08
CA GLY A 143 8.25 -13.17 4.57
C GLY A 143 8.53 -12.47 5.90
N LYS A 144 9.81 -12.22 6.21
CA LYS A 144 10.25 -11.47 7.40
C LYS A 144 10.73 -10.07 7.02
#